data_AF-A0A7V5FS86-F1
#
_entry.id   AF-A0A7V5FS86-F1
#
_cell.length_a   1.000
_cell.length_b   1.000
_cell.length_c   1.000
_cell.angle_alpha   90.00
_cell.angle_beta   90.00
_cell.angle_gamma   90.00
#
_symmetry.space_group_name_H-M   'P 1'
#
loop_
_entity.id
_entity.type
_entity.pdbx_description
1 polymer ?
#
loop_
_entity_poly.entity_id
_entity_poly.type
_entity_poly.pdbx_seq_one_letter_code
_entity_poly.pdbx_strand_id
1 'polypeptide(L)'
;MAIRKAADNPNGNQPLKLPLMNDIESLHDPKKILYDLLRAASGHVSRRRLDRLSVRKLAFRVIQSTSSFMPLLKLAAFRNLEEELLEIIAGQNWNS
;
A
#
# COMPACT_ATOMS: atom_id res chain seq x y z
N MET A 1 -0.53 8.35 10.26
CA MET A 1 -0.52 7.88 8.85
C MET A 1 0.55 6.80 8.67
N ALA A 2 0.21 5.64 8.10
CA ALA A 2 1.10 4.46 8.03
C ALA A 2 2.39 4.71 7.21
N ILE A 3 2.31 5.38 6.05
CA ILE A 3 3.49 5.68 5.21
C ILE A 3 4.51 6.55 5.95
N ARG A 4 4.06 7.60 6.63
CA ARG A 4 4.94 8.49 7.43
C ARG A 4 5.58 7.76 8.61
N LYS A 5 4.80 6.93 9.31
CA LYS A 5 5.30 6.08 10.40
C LYS A 5 6.35 5.09 9.90
N ALA A 6 6.11 4.45 8.76
CA ALA A 6 7.04 3.51 8.15
C ALA A 6 8.35 4.17 7.71
N ALA A 7 8.29 5.42 7.24
CA ALA A 7 9.44 6.23 6.84
C ALA A 7 10.20 6.89 8.01
N ASP A 8 9.87 6.53 9.26
CA ASP A 8 10.49 7.06 10.48
C ASP A 8 10.37 8.59 10.63
N ASN A 9 9.32 9.15 10.03
CA ASN A 9 9.03 10.58 10.06
C ASN A 9 7.52 10.82 10.23
N PRO A 10 6.94 10.42 11.39
CA PRO A 10 5.49 10.44 11.62
C PRO A 10 4.89 11.84 11.55
N ASN A 11 5.64 12.86 11.98
CA ASN A 11 5.22 14.27 12.05
C ASN A 11 5.71 15.09 10.84
N GLY A 12 6.20 14.44 9.78
CA GLY A 12 6.65 15.13 8.58
C GLY A 12 5.51 15.85 7.87
N ASN A 13 5.78 17.05 7.36
CA ASN A 13 4.78 17.91 6.71
C ASN A 13 4.93 17.99 5.19
N GLN A 14 5.92 17.31 4.62
CA GLN A 14 6.12 17.25 3.19
C GLN A 14 4.88 16.70 2.47
N PRO A 15 4.50 17.30 1.32
CA PRO A 15 3.31 16.88 0.60
C PRO A 15 3.48 15.47 0.04
N LEU A 16 2.48 14.61 0.27
CA LEU A 16 2.43 13.27 -0.30
C LEU A 16 1.27 13.22 -1.29
N LYS A 17 1.59 13.13 -2.59
CA LYS A 17 0.60 13.02 -3.67
C LYS A 17 0.11 11.58 -3.74
N LEU A 18 -0.75 11.19 -2.81
CA LEU A 18 -1.35 9.86 -2.80
C LEU A 18 -2.28 9.71 -4.02
N PRO A 19 -2.23 8.56 -4.72
CA PRO A 19 -3.22 8.27 -5.76
C PRO A 19 -4.62 8.19 -5.14
N LEU A 20 -5.63 8.51 -5.93
CA LEU A 20 -7.02 8.33 -5.53
C LEU A 20 -7.35 6.84 -5.51
N MET A 21 -8.25 6.43 -4.61
CA MET A 21 -8.61 5.02 -4.42
C MET A 21 -9.08 4.36 -5.72
N ASN A 22 -9.86 5.07 -6.53
CA ASN A 22 -10.43 4.56 -7.78
C ASN A 22 -9.39 4.34 -8.89
N ASP A 23 -8.23 5.00 -8.79
CA ASP A 23 -7.18 4.91 -9.80
C ASP A 23 -6.15 3.83 -9.46
N ILE A 24 -6.22 3.22 -8.27
CA ILE A 24 -5.18 2.29 -7.77
C ILE A 24 -5.02 1.09 -8.71
N GLU A 25 -6.12 0.54 -9.23
CA GLU A 25 -6.10 -0.64 -10.10
C GLU A 25 -5.61 -0.34 -11.52
N SER A 26 -5.64 0.93 -11.95
CA SER A 26 -5.15 1.35 -13.26
C SER A 26 -3.71 1.86 -13.26
N LEU A 27 -3.05 1.90 -12.09
CA LEU A 27 -1.67 2.35 -11.98
C LEU A 27 -0.73 1.41 -12.73
N HIS A 28 0.03 1.97 -13.67
CA HIS A 28 1.01 1.22 -14.46
C HIS A 28 2.14 0.61 -13.61
N ASP A 29 2.62 1.35 -12.59
CA ASP A 29 3.66 0.87 -11.65
C ASP A 29 3.37 1.31 -10.20
N PRO A 30 2.47 0.59 -9.48
CA PRO A 30 2.07 0.94 -8.13
C PRO A 30 3.22 0.79 -7.11
N LYS A 31 4.19 -0.10 -7.37
CA LYS A 31 5.36 -0.30 -6.50
C LYS A 31 6.29 0.90 -6.56
N LYS A 32 6.58 1.41 -7.76
CA LYS A 32 7.39 2.63 -7.92
C LYS A 32 6.73 3.82 -7.24
N ILE A 33 5.42 4.00 -7.43
CA ILE A 33 4.65 5.07 -6.76
C ILE A 33 4.78 4.98 -5.24
N LEU A 34 4.61 3.79 -4.66
CA LEU A 34 4.80 3.57 -3.23
C LEU A 34 6.22 3.92 -2.78
N TYR A 35 7.24 3.52 -3.53
CA TYR A 35 8.64 3.83 -3.18
C TYR A 35 8.94 5.32 -3.25
N ASP A 36 8.39 6.03 -4.23
CA ASP A 36 8.56 7.47 -4.37
C ASP A 36 7.83 8.21 -3.23
N LEU A 37 6.64 7.74 -2.83
CA LEU A 37 5.93 8.23 -1.64
C LEU A 37 6.71 7.97 -0.35
N LEU A 38 7.37 6.83 -0.19
CA LEU A 38 8.19 6.52 0.99
C LEU A 38 9.45 7.38 1.06
N ARG A 39 10.09 7.63 -0.09
CA ARG A 39 11.21 8.56 -0.21
C ARG A 39 10.79 9.98 0.18
N ALA A 40 9.68 10.46 -0.38
CA ALA A 40 9.12 11.75 0.01
C ALA A 40 8.81 11.75 1.51
N ALA A 41 8.14 10.72 2.03
CA ALA A 41 7.76 10.61 3.43
C ALA A 41 8.95 10.63 4.40
N SER A 42 10.16 10.22 3.99
CA SER A 42 11.36 10.31 4.82
C SER A 42 11.78 11.75 5.15
N GLY A 43 11.36 12.74 4.34
CA GLY A 43 11.77 14.14 4.50
C GLY A 43 13.24 14.42 4.11
N HIS A 44 13.96 13.44 3.57
CA HIS A 44 15.33 13.66 3.10
C HIS A 44 15.34 14.42 1.76
N VAL A 45 16.17 15.46 1.69
CA VAL A 45 16.34 16.28 0.48
C VAL A 45 17.59 15.85 -0.32
N SER A 46 18.59 15.27 0.35
CA SER A 46 19.83 14.86 -0.32
C SER A 46 19.68 13.52 -1.02
N ARG A 47 20.07 13.49 -2.31
CA ARG A 47 20.04 12.28 -3.16
C ARG A 47 20.79 11.10 -2.52
N ARG A 48 21.97 11.36 -1.96
CA ARG A 48 22.77 10.32 -1.26
C ARG A 48 22.03 9.67 -0.08
N ARG A 49 21.23 10.42 0.69
CA ARG A 49 20.45 9.83 1.79
C ARG A 49 19.25 9.06 1.24
N LEU A 50 18.59 9.58 0.21
CA LEU A 50 17.49 8.91 -0.47
C LEU A 50 17.91 7.57 -1.10
N ASP A 51 19.09 7.50 -1.71
CA ASP A 51 19.62 6.28 -2.33
C ASP A 51 19.97 5.20 -1.30
N ARG A 52 20.33 5.61 -0.07
CA ARG A 52 20.58 4.70 1.05
C ARG A 52 19.31 4.18 1.73
N LEU A 53 18.15 4.78 1.45
CA LEU A 53 16.89 4.30 2.01
C LEU A 53 16.53 2.96 1.39
N SER A 54 16.40 1.95 2.25
CA SER A 54 15.86 0.66 1.84
C SER A 54 14.34 0.75 1.69
N VAL A 55 13.87 1.31 0.58
CA VAL A 55 12.43 1.51 0.30
C VAL A 55 11.61 0.22 0.38
N ARG A 56 12.22 -0.93 0.05
CA ARG A 56 11.60 -2.25 0.23
C ARG A 56 11.31 -2.56 1.71
N LYS A 57 12.27 -2.29 2.61
CA LYS A 57 12.07 -2.46 4.06
C LYS A 57 11.01 -1.50 4.57
N LEU A 58 11.01 -0.26 4.09
CA LEU A 58 9.98 0.72 4.46
C LEU A 58 8.59 0.28 3.99
N ALA A 59 8.45 -0.27 2.77
CA ALA A 59 7.19 -0.81 2.28
C ALA A 59 6.65 -1.94 3.17
N PHE A 60 7.52 -2.83 3.65
CA PHE A 60 7.12 -3.85 4.62
C PHE A 60 6.65 -3.25 5.95
N ARG A 61 7.33 -2.20 6.44
CA ARG A 61 6.88 -1.46 7.64
C ARG A 61 5.54 -0.76 7.45
N VAL A 62 5.18 -0.36 6.23
CA VAL A 62 3.84 0.19 5.94
C VAL A 62 2.79 -0.85 6.29
N ILE A 63 2.95 -2.08 5.82
CA ILE A 63 2.03 -3.19 6.09
C ILE A 63 1.89 -3.39 7.60
N GLN A 64 3.00 -3.44 8.33
CA GLN A 64 3.00 -3.57 9.80
C GLN A 64 2.36 -2.38 10.53
N SER A 65 2.35 -1.20 9.90
CA SER A 65 1.79 0.03 10.45
C SER A 65 0.34 0.29 10.02
N THR A 66 -0.20 -0.55 9.14
CA THR A 66 -1.58 -0.48 8.66
C THR A 66 -2.49 -1.17 9.66
N SER A 67 -3.39 -0.42 10.28
CA SER A 67 -4.31 -0.95 11.29
C SER A 67 -5.47 -1.74 10.68
N SER A 68 -5.81 -1.49 9.41
CA SER A 68 -6.93 -2.14 8.73
C SER A 68 -6.72 -2.16 7.23
N PHE A 69 -7.01 -3.32 6.63
CA PHE A 69 -7.01 -3.52 5.18
C PHE A 69 -8.41 -3.48 4.58
N MET A 70 -9.43 -3.10 5.36
CA MET A 70 -10.82 -2.98 4.91
C MET A 70 -11.02 -2.13 3.64
N PRO A 71 -10.23 -1.07 3.36
CA PRO A 71 -10.34 -0.35 2.09
C PRO A 71 -10.12 -1.24 0.85
N LEU A 72 -9.32 -2.31 0.95
CA LEU A 72 -9.07 -3.22 -0.18
C LEU A 72 -10.35 -3.89 -0.68
N LEU A 73 -11.33 -4.14 0.21
CA LEU A 73 -12.62 -4.74 -0.15
C LEU A 73 -13.48 -3.83 -1.05
N LYS A 74 -13.13 -2.55 -1.20
CA LYS A 74 -13.81 -1.63 -2.11
C LYS A 74 -13.32 -1.74 -3.55
N LEU A 75 -12.18 -2.39 -3.77
CA LEU A 75 -11.56 -2.57 -5.08
C LEU A 75 -12.26 -3.67 -5.87
N ALA A 76 -12.37 -3.50 -7.19
CA ALA A 76 -13.07 -4.47 -8.02
C ALA A 76 -12.36 -5.83 -8.01
N ALA A 77 -11.02 -5.85 -8.08
CA ALA A 77 -10.24 -7.08 -8.05
C ALA A 77 -10.46 -7.91 -6.78
N PHE A 78 -10.61 -7.25 -5.62
CA PHE A 78 -10.86 -7.95 -4.35
C PHE A 78 -12.28 -8.51 -4.27
N ARG A 79 -13.28 -7.78 -4.79
CA ARG A 79 -14.66 -8.28 -4.85
C ARG A 79 -14.79 -9.46 -5.81
N ASN A 80 -14.17 -9.37 -6.98
CA ASN A 80 -14.17 -10.47 -7.95
C ASN A 80 -13.51 -11.73 -7.36
N LEU A 81 -12.38 -11.57 -6.67
CA LEU A 81 -11.73 -12.67 -5.97
C LEU A 81 -12.63 -13.30 -4.88
N GLU A 82 -13.35 -12.46 -4.12
CA GLU A 82 -14.28 -12.92 -3.09
C GLU A 82 -15.45 -13.70 -3.70
N GLU A 83 -16.04 -13.21 -4.78
CA GLU A 83 -17.10 -13.89 -5.53
C GLU A 83 -16.62 -15.25 -6.07
N GLU A 84 -15.47 -15.29 -6.76
CA GLU A 84 -14.86 -16.52 -7.26
C GLU A 84 -14.60 -17.55 -6.14
N LEU A 85 -14.11 -17.09 -4.98
CA LEU A 85 -13.84 -17.95 -3.84
C LEU A 85 -15.12 -18.54 -3.26
N LEU A 86 -16.18 -17.73 -3.12
CA LEU A 86 -17.47 -18.19 -2.61
C LEU A 86 -18.12 -19.22 -3.53
N GLU A 87 -18.02 -19.03 -4.85
CA GLU A 87 -18.50 -20.00 -5.83
C GLU A 87 -17.76 -21.35 -5.69
N ILE A 88 -16.44 -21.33 -5.54
CA ILE A 88 -15.63 -22.54 -5.34
C ILE A 88 -16.03 -23.26 -4.03
N ILE A 89 -16.17 -22.52 -2.93
CA ILE A 89 -16.54 -23.08 -1.61
C ILE A 89 -17.93 -23.73 -1.69
N ALA A 90 -18.90 -23.06 -2.32
CA ALA A 90 -20.25 -23.59 -2.50
C ALA A 90 -20.27 -24.84 -3.39
N GLY A 91 -19.47 -24.86 -4.47
CA GLY A 91 -19.36 -26.02 -5.37
C GLY A 91 -18.66 -27.23 -4.77
N GLN A 92 -17.76 -27.02 -3.80
CA GLN A 92 -16.99 -28.09 -3.13
C GLN A 92 -17.68 -28.62 -1.86
N ASN A 93 -18.85 -28.07 -1.48
CA ASN A 93 -19.59 -28.43 -0.26
C ASN A 93 -18.73 -28.32 1.03
N TRP A 94 -17.78 -27.39 1.05
CA TRP A 94 -16.89 -27.13 2.19
C TRP A 94 -17.58 -26.43 3.37
N ASN A 95 -18.91 -26.26 3.31
CA ASN A 95 -19.76 -25.80 4.40
C ASN A 95 -20.22 -26.95 5.32
N SER A 96 -19.44 -28.03 5.45
CA SER A 96 -19.73 -29.17 6.33
C SER A 96 -19.00 -29.04 7.68
#